data_AF-A0A8J1YBD1-F1
#
_entry.id   AF-A0A8J1YBD1-F1
#
_cell.length_a   1.000
_cell.length_b   1.000
_cell.length_c   1.000
_cell.angle_alpha   90.00
_cell.angle_beta   90.00
_cell.angle_gamma   90.00
#
_symmetry.space_group_name_H-M   'P 1'
#
loop_
_entity.id
_entity.type
_entity.pdbx_description
1 polymer ?
#
loop_
_entity_poly.entity_id
_entity_poly.type
_entity_poly.pdbx_seq_one_letter_code
_entity_poly.pdbx_strand_id
1 'polypeptide(L)'
;FLSVDSVLQHIYVEGARVGIQATGNSVTLDRVTITKCSAGIKYTDGGSFANSTMISDSYIGNNGGHGIEFKGSVTNPFLSIKRTVITGSQSSGIYCRDTHANISIVDSELSHNAQRGLEMYQTVGSIKINGSDILGNRNYGLYIYRISGNTTIDSTKMKYNYYYTIYYNLDNNYRGGRFLLINNSFVGESNSRALHLHPNTFDGDEIRIDRNVFKDIATSYPSLQIENNYKQSELNITITNNVFTNCFKSMLVRAYHNTNVFLEDNTMKNNRADSRYIDVQLTSSNTNGKFHIFRNKFTNIAASPWLWIDTGNFIMANNSFEQFKSVDQCALYVSVSKTALIVNVPYSYWGSSDPGDVKHRVCGNNRDMNLAHVTVSPFYTDRNLTELNEDKGVDFYFSDATGAIGGMLLNNETIRYVFNHTYHVRRNIFILSNATLTVESGVKLSFGQGIGIYIIGK
;
A
#
# COMPACT_ATOMS: atom_id res chain seq x y z
N PHE A 1 40.73 22.73 -4.65
CA PHE A 1 40.52 22.45 -3.22
C PHE A 1 39.99 23.72 -2.57
N LEU A 2 38.85 23.62 -1.91
CA LEU A 2 38.16 24.74 -1.25
C LEU A 2 38.43 24.67 0.27
N SER A 3 38.72 25.80 0.93
CA SER A 3 38.94 25.90 2.38
C SER A 3 37.66 26.25 3.16
N VAL A 4 37.75 26.45 4.47
CA VAL A 4 36.62 26.73 5.40
C VAL A 4 35.67 27.79 4.84
N ASP A 5 34.36 27.50 4.85
CA ASP A 5 33.26 28.37 4.39
C ASP A 5 33.38 28.89 2.95
N SER A 6 33.69 27.98 2.02
CA SER A 6 33.81 28.34 0.61
C SER A 6 32.45 28.57 -0.05
N VAL A 7 32.30 29.73 -0.68
CA VAL A 7 31.14 30.09 -1.50
C VAL A 7 31.58 30.16 -2.96
N LEU A 8 30.93 29.39 -3.82
CA LEU A 8 31.10 29.46 -5.28
C LEU A 8 29.77 29.87 -5.90
N GLN A 9 29.82 30.91 -6.72
CA GLN A 9 28.65 31.49 -7.34
C GLN A 9 28.87 31.77 -8.82
N HIS A 10 27.85 31.53 -9.65
CA HIS A 10 27.87 31.85 -11.09
C HIS A 10 29.01 31.18 -11.87
N ILE A 11 29.40 29.97 -11.47
CA ILE A 11 30.52 29.24 -12.09
C ILE A 11 30.00 28.28 -13.14
N TYR A 12 30.74 28.15 -14.23
CA TYR A 12 30.54 27.14 -15.27
C TYR A 12 31.75 26.20 -15.32
N VAL A 13 31.52 24.90 -15.13
CA VAL A 13 32.55 23.85 -15.19
C VAL A 13 32.14 22.79 -16.22
N GLU A 14 33.00 22.56 -17.21
CA GLU A 14 32.76 21.58 -18.27
C GLU A 14 33.99 20.71 -18.55
N GLY A 15 33.77 19.43 -18.85
CA GLY A 15 34.82 18.54 -19.37
C GLY A 15 35.89 18.13 -18.36
N ALA A 16 35.72 18.46 -17.08
CA ALA A 16 36.68 18.13 -16.03
C ALA A 16 36.60 16.66 -15.62
N ARG A 17 37.68 16.12 -15.05
CA ARG A 17 37.64 14.79 -14.40
C ARG A 17 36.65 14.76 -13.23
N VAL A 18 36.65 15.81 -12.41
CA VAL A 18 35.66 16.06 -11.36
C VAL A 18 35.30 17.53 -11.45
N GLY A 19 34.00 17.86 -11.57
CA GLY A 19 33.54 19.23 -11.70
C GLY A 19 33.89 20.07 -10.47
N ILE A 20 33.40 19.66 -9.31
CA ILE A 20 33.77 20.26 -8.02
C ILE A 20 34.11 19.15 -7.02
N GLN A 21 35.27 19.29 -6.37
CA GLN A 21 35.66 18.43 -5.26
C GLN A 21 35.89 19.27 -4.00
N ALA A 22 35.18 18.92 -2.94
CA ALA A 22 35.25 19.57 -1.65
C ALA A 22 35.45 18.55 -0.53
N THR A 23 36.28 18.92 0.44
CA THR A 23 36.55 18.12 1.63
C THR A 23 36.59 19.03 2.85
N GLY A 24 36.06 18.57 3.98
CA GLY A 24 36.43 19.14 5.27
C GLY A 24 35.47 20.15 5.89
N ASN A 25 34.87 21.03 5.09
CA ASN A 25 34.16 22.21 5.57
C ASN A 25 32.84 22.46 4.84
N SER A 26 32.00 23.34 5.40
CA SER A 26 30.81 23.84 4.74
C SER A 26 31.13 24.45 3.37
N VAL A 27 30.30 24.14 2.38
CA VAL A 27 30.42 24.65 1.01
C VAL A 27 29.07 25.12 0.52
N THR A 28 29.03 26.32 -0.05
CA THR A 28 27.84 26.85 -0.72
C THR A 28 28.11 26.96 -2.22
N LEU A 29 27.28 26.30 -3.03
CA LEU A 29 27.29 26.35 -4.48
C LEU A 29 25.97 26.97 -4.95
N ASP A 30 26.01 28.14 -5.56
CA ASP A 30 24.79 28.86 -5.95
C ASP A 30 24.88 29.36 -7.39
N ARG A 31 23.88 29.03 -8.23
CA ARG A 31 23.92 29.31 -9.67
C ARG A 31 25.16 28.75 -10.37
N VAL A 32 25.52 27.51 -10.04
CA VAL A 32 26.64 26.79 -10.64
C VAL A 32 26.15 25.85 -11.73
N THR A 33 26.88 25.77 -12.84
CA THR A 33 26.66 24.79 -13.91
C THR A 33 27.83 23.82 -13.97
N ILE A 34 27.54 22.52 -13.87
CA ILE A 34 28.54 21.44 -14.00
C ILE A 34 28.06 20.44 -15.03
N THR A 35 28.82 20.26 -16.11
CA THR A 35 28.40 19.36 -17.19
C THR A 35 29.54 18.64 -17.92
N LYS A 36 29.24 17.47 -18.50
CA LYS A 36 30.20 16.66 -19.27
C LYS A 36 31.49 16.34 -18.51
N CYS A 37 31.45 16.36 -17.18
CA CYS A 37 32.56 15.95 -16.34
C CYS A 37 32.54 14.43 -16.14
N SER A 38 33.67 13.79 -15.83
CA SER A 38 33.65 12.36 -15.48
C SER A 38 32.90 12.10 -14.17
N ALA A 39 32.89 13.07 -13.24
CA ALA A 39 32.00 13.13 -12.08
C ALA A 39 31.58 14.60 -11.84
N GLY A 40 30.33 14.83 -11.41
CA GLY A 40 29.82 16.19 -11.17
C GLY A 40 30.43 16.83 -9.92
N ILE A 41 29.79 16.59 -8.77
CA ILE A 41 30.24 17.07 -7.45
C ILE A 41 30.67 15.86 -6.61
N LYS A 42 31.84 15.95 -5.98
CA LYS A 42 32.26 15.02 -4.92
C LYS A 42 32.49 15.79 -3.62
N TYR A 43 31.68 15.51 -2.62
CA TYR A 43 31.85 16.05 -1.28
C TYR A 43 32.20 14.95 -0.29
N THR A 44 33.24 15.17 0.51
CA THR A 44 33.59 14.32 1.65
C THR A 44 33.68 15.17 2.92
N ASP A 45 32.84 14.86 3.89
CA ASP A 45 32.82 15.58 5.15
C ASP A 45 34.11 15.41 5.96
N GLY A 46 34.51 16.47 6.65
CA GLY A 46 35.73 16.52 7.45
C GLY A 46 35.63 15.93 8.86
N GLY A 47 34.47 15.48 9.32
CA GLY A 47 34.30 15.06 10.71
C GLY A 47 33.78 16.15 11.66
N SER A 48 33.24 17.27 11.15
CA SER A 48 32.72 18.37 11.98
C SER A 48 31.19 18.40 12.01
N PHE A 49 30.60 18.73 13.17
CA PHE A 49 29.15 18.83 13.36
C PHE A 49 28.51 20.04 12.66
N ALA A 50 29.31 21.04 12.29
CA ALA A 50 28.82 22.27 11.65
C ALA A 50 28.79 22.21 10.11
N ASN A 51 29.23 21.09 9.53
CA ASN A 51 29.42 21.02 8.10
C ASN A 51 28.10 20.88 7.35
N SER A 52 27.83 21.86 6.50
CA SER A 52 26.69 21.89 5.60
C SER A 52 27.15 22.13 4.17
N THR A 53 26.66 21.30 3.25
CA THR A 53 26.79 21.54 1.82
C THR A 53 25.47 22.06 1.30
N MET A 54 25.46 23.29 0.81
CA MET A 54 24.28 23.94 0.25
C MET A 54 24.46 24.10 -1.26
N ILE A 55 23.49 23.63 -2.02
CA ILE A 55 23.48 23.72 -3.49
C ILE A 55 22.16 24.35 -3.89
N SER A 56 22.20 25.52 -4.53
CA SER A 56 21.00 26.25 -4.93
C SER A 56 21.05 26.72 -6.38
N ASP A 57 19.89 26.77 -7.02
CA ASP A 57 19.70 27.44 -8.32
C ASP A 57 20.67 26.95 -9.41
N SER A 58 21.09 25.69 -9.33
CA SER A 58 22.22 25.14 -10.07
C SER A 58 21.79 24.10 -11.10
N TYR A 59 22.66 23.82 -12.06
CA TYR A 59 22.52 22.76 -13.05
C TYR A 59 23.69 21.78 -12.96
N ILE A 60 23.40 20.50 -12.71
CA ILE A 60 24.41 19.45 -12.59
C ILE A 60 23.98 18.31 -13.49
N GLY A 61 24.56 18.19 -14.68
CA GLY A 61 24.08 17.15 -15.58
C GLY A 61 24.96 16.74 -16.73
N ASN A 62 24.58 15.64 -17.38
CA ASN A 62 25.35 15.00 -18.45
C ASN A 62 26.76 14.57 -18.00
N ASN A 63 26.91 14.12 -16.76
CA ASN A 63 28.19 13.69 -16.20
C ASN A 63 28.40 12.18 -16.40
N GLY A 64 29.64 11.75 -16.61
CA GLY A 64 30.01 10.36 -16.85
C GLY A 64 29.88 9.43 -15.64
N GLY A 65 29.64 9.96 -14.45
CA GLY A 65 29.49 9.24 -13.19
C GLY A 65 28.21 9.67 -12.47
N HIS A 66 28.32 9.95 -11.17
CA HIS A 66 27.24 10.56 -10.40
C HIS A 66 27.15 12.07 -10.66
N GLY A 67 25.95 12.63 -10.54
CA GLY A 67 25.76 14.07 -10.51
C GLY A 67 26.35 14.66 -9.23
N ILE A 68 25.93 14.15 -8.09
CA ILE A 68 26.44 14.49 -6.76
C ILE A 68 26.77 13.20 -6.01
N GLU A 69 28.01 13.08 -5.55
CA GLU A 69 28.46 12.06 -4.61
C GLU A 69 28.74 12.73 -3.27
N PHE A 70 28.02 12.33 -2.23
CA PHE A 70 28.14 12.89 -0.89
C PHE A 70 28.52 11.80 0.10
N LYS A 71 29.62 12.04 0.81
CA LYS A 71 30.13 11.18 1.87
C LYS A 71 30.24 11.98 3.15
N GLY A 72 29.21 11.92 3.98
CA GLY A 72 29.21 12.47 5.32
C GLY A 72 29.91 11.59 6.37
N SER A 73 30.29 12.22 7.48
CA SER A 73 30.93 11.58 8.64
C SER A 73 29.93 11.35 9.77
N VAL A 74 30.34 10.65 10.83
CA VAL A 74 29.51 10.31 12.01
C VAL A 74 28.81 11.51 12.67
N THR A 75 29.22 12.74 12.37
CA THR A 75 28.57 13.97 12.83
C THR A 75 27.22 14.27 12.15
N ASN A 76 26.78 13.43 11.19
CA ASN A 76 25.54 13.59 10.42
C ASN A 76 25.44 14.97 9.70
N PRO A 77 26.41 15.33 8.84
CA PRO A 77 26.41 16.58 8.11
C PRO A 77 25.17 16.74 7.22
N PHE A 78 24.88 18.00 6.88
CA PHE A 78 23.68 18.35 6.13
C PHE A 78 23.99 18.61 4.66
N LEU A 79 23.26 17.96 3.75
CA LEU A 79 23.24 18.27 2.32
C LEU A 79 21.89 18.91 1.97
N SER A 80 21.91 20.21 1.65
CA SER A 80 20.75 20.96 1.19
C SER A 80 20.84 21.20 -0.30
N ILE A 81 19.81 20.78 -1.05
CA ILE A 81 19.69 20.99 -2.48
C ILE A 81 18.37 21.70 -2.73
N LYS A 82 18.41 22.86 -3.38
CA LYS A 82 17.24 23.68 -3.63
C LYS A 82 17.20 24.21 -5.07
N ARG A 83 16.04 24.17 -5.74
CA ARG A 83 15.87 24.73 -7.09
C ARG A 83 16.99 24.32 -8.06
N THR A 84 17.41 23.07 -7.97
CA THR A 84 18.57 22.56 -8.71
C THR A 84 18.11 21.44 -9.63
N VAL A 85 18.63 21.43 -10.85
CA VAL A 85 18.38 20.36 -11.83
C VAL A 85 19.56 19.41 -11.84
N ILE A 86 19.31 18.14 -11.54
CA ILE A 86 20.30 17.06 -11.53
C ILE A 86 19.88 16.01 -12.55
N THR A 87 20.53 16.00 -13.71
CA THR A 87 20.02 15.26 -14.87
C THR A 87 21.06 14.58 -15.75
N GLY A 88 20.68 13.51 -16.44
CA GLY A 88 21.51 12.91 -17.49
C GLY A 88 22.84 12.32 -17.03
N SER A 89 23.00 12.05 -15.73
CA SER A 89 24.21 11.39 -15.21
C SER A 89 24.23 9.91 -15.62
N GLN A 90 25.40 9.38 -15.98
CA GLN A 90 25.55 7.97 -16.40
C GLN A 90 25.40 6.96 -15.24
N SER A 91 25.34 7.44 -13.99
CA SER A 91 24.95 6.65 -12.83
C SER A 91 23.75 7.29 -12.10
N SER A 92 23.83 7.47 -10.78
CA SER A 92 22.79 8.12 -9.98
C SER A 92 22.92 9.65 -9.99
N GLY A 93 21.80 10.37 -9.97
CA GLY A 93 21.79 11.83 -9.86
C GLY A 93 22.44 12.29 -8.55
N ILE A 94 21.95 11.76 -7.43
CA ILE A 94 22.58 11.91 -6.10
C ILE A 94 22.91 10.52 -5.56
N TYR A 95 24.10 10.38 -5.00
CA TYR A 95 24.62 9.12 -4.46
C TYR A 95 25.24 9.31 -3.07
N CYS A 96 24.70 8.58 -2.09
CA CYS A 96 25.20 8.50 -0.72
C CYS A 96 25.25 7.03 -0.30
N ARG A 97 26.43 6.57 0.09
CA ARG A 97 26.67 5.16 0.48
C ARG A 97 27.53 5.07 1.73
N ASP A 98 27.19 4.17 2.65
CA ASP A 98 27.98 3.82 3.83
C ASP A 98 28.39 5.07 4.61
N THR A 99 27.39 5.91 4.90
CA THR A 99 27.61 7.29 5.31
C THR A 99 26.59 7.77 6.34
N HIS A 100 26.83 8.96 6.87
CA HIS A 100 25.98 9.65 7.80
C HIS A 100 25.59 10.97 7.14
N ALA A 101 24.32 11.19 6.85
CA ALA A 101 23.88 12.36 6.09
C ALA A 101 22.42 12.70 6.38
N ASN A 102 22.17 13.97 6.67
CA ASN A 102 20.83 14.54 6.62
C ASN A 102 20.67 15.24 5.28
N ILE A 103 19.71 14.79 4.46
CA ILE A 103 19.53 15.29 3.10
C ILE A 103 18.19 15.98 2.96
N SER A 104 18.21 17.20 2.43
CA SER A 104 17.03 17.97 2.10
C SER A 104 17.06 18.38 0.63
N ILE A 105 16.07 17.94 -0.15
CA ILE A 105 15.91 18.26 -1.57
C ILE A 105 14.58 19.02 -1.73
N VAL A 106 14.64 20.25 -2.20
CA VAL A 106 13.47 21.14 -2.23
C VAL A 106 13.35 21.80 -3.60
N ASP A 107 12.15 21.80 -4.18
CA ASP A 107 11.84 22.45 -5.47
C ASP A 107 12.84 22.08 -6.59
N SER A 108 13.33 20.84 -6.59
CA SER A 108 14.44 20.41 -7.44
C SER A 108 14.02 19.29 -8.39
N GLU A 109 14.82 19.04 -9.42
CA GLU A 109 14.56 17.98 -10.41
C GLU A 109 15.67 16.93 -10.37
N LEU A 110 15.29 15.65 -10.22
CA LEU A 110 16.18 14.50 -10.35
C LEU A 110 15.72 13.65 -11.55
N SER A 111 16.34 13.85 -12.72
CA SER A 111 15.77 13.33 -13.96
C SER A 111 16.74 12.61 -14.89
N HIS A 112 16.21 11.68 -15.69
CA HIS A 112 16.92 11.07 -16.82
C HIS A 112 18.33 10.52 -16.49
N ASN A 113 18.56 10.12 -15.24
CA ASN A 113 19.82 9.50 -14.84
C ASN A 113 19.79 8.03 -15.28
N ALA A 114 20.92 7.53 -15.77
CA ALA A 114 21.02 6.19 -16.33
C ALA A 114 20.88 5.08 -15.27
N GLN A 115 20.92 5.42 -13.98
CA GLN A 115 20.53 4.55 -12.89
C GLN A 115 19.39 5.17 -12.07
N ARG A 116 19.71 5.96 -11.04
CA ARG A 116 18.73 6.39 -10.03
C ARG A 116 18.64 7.90 -9.93
N GLY A 117 17.48 8.45 -9.55
CA GLY A 117 17.39 9.86 -9.19
C GLY A 117 18.19 10.15 -7.91
N LEU A 118 17.80 9.47 -6.83
CA LEU A 118 18.52 9.46 -5.55
C LEU A 118 18.84 8.01 -5.15
N GLU A 119 20.09 7.79 -4.75
CA GLU A 119 20.55 6.56 -4.13
C GLU A 119 21.06 6.83 -2.72
N MET A 120 20.41 6.18 -1.76
CA MET A 120 20.79 6.19 -0.35
C MET A 120 20.92 4.75 0.11
N TYR A 121 22.14 4.36 0.45
CA TYR A 121 22.45 2.98 0.77
C TYR A 121 23.28 2.91 2.06
N GLN A 122 22.79 2.17 3.06
CA GLN A 122 23.48 2.02 4.36
C GLN A 122 23.82 3.39 4.98
N THR A 123 22.80 4.24 5.13
CA THR A 123 22.99 5.63 5.58
C THR A 123 22.33 5.87 6.94
N VAL A 124 23.02 6.57 7.84
CA VAL A 124 22.43 7.09 9.07
C VAL A 124 22.04 8.54 8.86
N GLY A 125 20.83 8.93 9.22
CA GLY A 125 20.32 10.28 9.03
C GLY A 125 18.98 10.31 8.31
N SER A 126 18.42 11.52 8.19
CA SER A 126 17.06 11.70 7.68
C SER A 126 17.04 12.24 6.24
N ILE A 127 15.98 11.89 5.52
CA ILE A 127 15.70 12.39 4.16
C ILE A 127 14.45 13.25 4.19
N LYS A 128 14.54 14.43 3.58
CA LYS A 128 13.39 15.28 3.26
C LYS A 128 13.41 15.62 1.78
N ILE A 129 12.33 15.29 1.07
CA ILE A 129 12.11 15.71 -0.31
C ILE A 129 10.79 16.47 -0.35
N ASN A 130 10.79 17.68 -0.90
CA ASN A 130 9.60 18.53 -0.96
C ASN A 130 9.52 19.25 -2.32
N GLY A 131 8.32 19.29 -2.91
CA GLY A 131 8.04 20.18 -4.06
C GLY A 131 8.86 19.83 -5.31
N SER A 132 9.41 18.62 -5.38
CA SER A 132 10.41 18.23 -6.36
C SER A 132 9.82 17.36 -7.47
N ASP A 133 10.58 17.19 -8.55
CA ASP A 133 10.22 16.31 -9.66
C ASP A 133 11.26 15.18 -9.79
N ILE A 134 10.80 13.93 -9.84
CA ILE A 134 11.66 12.74 -9.98
C ILE A 134 11.17 11.93 -11.20
N LEU A 135 11.87 12.08 -12.32
CA LEU A 135 11.32 11.66 -13.61
C LEU A 135 12.31 10.95 -14.53
N GLY A 136 11.84 9.92 -15.23
CA GLY A 136 12.60 9.31 -16.33
C GLY A 136 13.91 8.62 -15.93
N ASN A 137 14.12 8.30 -14.64
CA ASN A 137 15.33 7.58 -14.23
C ASN A 137 15.23 6.11 -14.64
N ARG A 138 16.30 5.56 -15.22
CA ARG A 138 16.29 4.24 -15.90
C ARG A 138 16.20 3.05 -14.94
N ASN A 139 16.41 3.24 -13.65
CA ASN A 139 16.20 2.22 -12.64
C ASN A 139 15.18 2.71 -11.60
N TYR A 140 15.65 3.36 -10.54
CA TYR A 140 14.79 3.83 -9.45
C TYR A 140 14.62 5.35 -9.52
N GLY A 141 13.43 5.88 -9.23
CA GLY A 141 13.33 7.29 -8.89
C GLY A 141 14.11 7.57 -7.60
N LEU A 142 13.69 6.92 -6.53
CA LEU A 142 14.33 6.91 -5.22
C LEU A 142 14.65 5.48 -4.80
N TYR A 143 15.93 5.21 -4.53
CA TYR A 143 16.39 3.96 -3.95
C TYR A 143 16.91 4.23 -2.53
N ILE A 144 16.09 3.89 -1.54
CA ILE A 144 16.36 4.11 -0.13
C ILE A 144 16.51 2.74 0.52
N TYR A 145 17.74 2.38 0.83
CA TYR A 145 18.07 1.05 1.33
C TYR A 145 18.89 1.15 2.61
N ARG A 146 18.44 0.49 3.67
CA ARG A 146 19.13 0.44 4.97
C ARG A 146 19.41 1.84 5.52
N ILE A 147 18.35 2.63 5.75
CA ILE A 147 18.48 3.93 6.41
C ILE A 147 18.10 3.86 7.87
N SER A 148 18.93 4.49 8.71
CA SER A 148 18.61 4.74 10.10
C SER A 148 18.25 6.21 10.31
N GLY A 149 16.96 6.54 10.16
CA GLY A 149 16.43 7.89 10.31
C GLY A 149 15.05 8.07 9.66
N ASN A 150 14.50 9.28 9.78
CA ASN A 150 13.18 9.61 9.24
C ASN A 150 13.25 9.85 7.73
N THR A 151 12.19 9.49 7.02
CA THR A 151 12.03 9.82 5.59
C THR A 151 10.72 10.57 5.40
N THR A 152 10.78 11.76 4.81
CA THR A 152 9.61 12.56 4.45
C THR A 152 9.69 12.93 2.99
N ILE A 153 8.66 12.60 2.24
CA ILE A 153 8.51 12.92 0.83
C ILE A 153 7.14 13.58 0.67
N ASP A 154 7.15 14.85 0.32
CA ASP A 154 5.97 15.71 0.30
C ASP A 154 5.85 16.43 -1.03
N SER A 155 4.63 16.52 -1.57
CA SER A 155 4.30 17.41 -2.68
C SER A 155 5.22 17.21 -3.91
N THR A 156 5.68 15.98 -4.12
CA THR A 156 6.67 15.61 -5.14
C THR A 156 5.99 14.87 -6.28
N LYS A 157 6.31 15.23 -7.53
CA LYS A 157 5.79 14.52 -8.71
C LYS A 157 6.80 13.49 -9.16
N MET A 158 6.30 12.32 -9.49
CA MET A 158 7.13 11.19 -9.88
C MET A 158 6.56 10.50 -11.10
N LYS A 159 7.37 10.41 -12.16
CA LYS A 159 6.87 10.02 -13.49
C LYS A 159 7.87 9.18 -14.26
N TYR A 160 7.39 8.12 -14.91
CA TYR A 160 8.18 7.33 -15.87
C TYR A 160 9.54 6.84 -15.36
N ASN A 161 9.66 6.53 -14.06
CA ASN A 161 10.85 5.86 -13.55
C ASN A 161 10.75 4.37 -13.89
N TYR A 162 11.77 3.83 -14.57
CA TYR A 162 11.63 2.60 -15.35
C TYR A 162 11.41 1.35 -14.49
N TYR A 163 11.99 1.22 -13.29
CA TYR A 163 11.80 0.02 -12.45
C TYR A 163 10.84 0.28 -11.29
N TYR A 164 11.31 0.89 -10.20
CA TYR A 164 10.44 1.39 -9.13
C TYR A 164 10.50 2.90 -9.08
N THR A 165 9.38 3.54 -8.77
CA THR A 165 9.44 4.98 -8.49
C THR A 165 10.07 5.24 -7.12
N ILE A 166 9.62 4.53 -6.08
CA ILE A 166 10.28 4.50 -4.77
C ILE A 166 10.47 3.04 -4.35
N TYR A 167 11.70 2.70 -4.02
CA TYR A 167 12.04 1.47 -3.31
C TYR A 167 12.62 1.83 -1.95
N TYR A 168 11.90 1.49 -0.89
CA TYR A 168 12.30 1.72 0.50
C TYR A 168 12.40 0.37 1.20
N ASN A 169 13.61 -0.03 1.59
CA ASN A 169 13.81 -1.30 2.27
C ASN A 169 14.81 -1.15 3.40
N LEU A 170 14.34 -1.43 4.60
CA LEU A 170 15.13 -1.54 5.80
C LEU A 170 15.22 -3.02 6.13
N ASP A 171 16.40 -3.61 6.03
CA ASP A 171 16.55 -5.00 6.45
C ASP A 171 16.64 -5.13 7.97
N ASN A 172 16.78 -6.37 8.47
CA ASN A 172 16.85 -6.70 9.90
C ASN A 172 17.86 -5.88 10.72
N ASN A 173 18.92 -5.36 10.09
CA ASN A 173 20.03 -4.73 10.79
C ASN A 173 19.90 -3.21 10.89
N TYR A 174 18.94 -2.61 10.16
CA TYR A 174 18.76 -1.16 10.12
C TYR A 174 17.42 -0.77 10.71
N ARG A 175 17.46 0.26 11.55
CA ARG A 175 16.29 0.74 12.28
C ARG A 175 15.82 2.02 11.64
N GLY A 176 14.72 1.92 10.90
CA GLY A 176 14.04 3.09 10.38
C GLY A 176 13.54 4.01 11.48
N GLY A 177 13.22 5.23 11.09
CA GLY A 177 12.27 6.05 11.85
C GLY A 177 10.94 6.14 11.09
N ARG A 178 10.26 7.27 11.28
CA ARG A 178 9.00 7.57 10.60
C ARG A 178 9.18 7.66 9.09
N PHE A 179 8.22 7.09 8.36
CA PHE A 179 8.12 7.21 6.91
C PHE A 179 6.84 7.96 6.54
N LEU A 180 6.99 9.17 5.99
CA LEU A 180 5.88 10.05 5.61
C LEU A 180 5.91 10.26 4.10
N LEU A 181 4.85 9.84 3.41
CA LEU A 181 4.62 10.06 1.99
C LEU A 181 3.30 10.82 1.83
N ILE A 182 3.38 12.13 1.61
CA ILE A 182 2.24 13.04 1.69
C ILE A 182 2.07 13.84 0.40
N ASN A 183 0.86 13.94 -0.13
CA ASN A 183 0.53 14.85 -1.24
C ASN A 183 1.37 14.64 -2.52
N ASN A 184 1.83 13.41 -2.79
CA ASN A 184 2.66 13.11 -3.97
C ASN A 184 1.83 12.61 -5.14
N SER A 185 2.39 12.74 -6.34
CA SER A 185 1.77 12.25 -7.57
C SER A 185 2.67 11.22 -8.26
N PHE A 186 2.15 10.01 -8.44
CA PHE A 186 2.75 8.91 -9.17
C PHE A 186 2.00 8.73 -10.48
N VAL A 187 2.63 9.04 -11.60
CA VAL A 187 1.96 9.03 -12.91
C VAL A 187 2.74 8.21 -13.94
N GLY A 188 2.02 7.35 -14.64
CA GLY A 188 2.52 6.62 -15.79
C GLY A 188 3.27 5.33 -15.44
N GLU A 189 3.74 4.68 -16.49
CA GLU A 189 4.30 3.34 -16.41
C GLU A 189 5.71 3.36 -15.80
N SER A 190 5.84 2.77 -14.61
CA SER A 190 7.06 2.05 -14.25
C SER A 190 6.95 0.62 -14.79
N ASN A 191 8.03 -0.16 -14.83
CA ASN A 191 7.95 -1.60 -15.14
C ASN A 191 7.70 -2.46 -13.89
N SER A 192 7.64 -1.84 -12.71
CA SER A 192 7.30 -2.53 -11.45
C SER A 192 6.30 -1.73 -10.62
N ARG A 193 6.64 -1.31 -9.40
CA ARG A 193 5.70 -0.66 -8.47
C ARG A 193 5.95 0.84 -8.41
N ALA A 194 4.93 1.62 -8.11
CA ALA A 194 5.14 3.02 -7.78
C ALA A 194 5.81 3.15 -6.41
N LEU A 195 5.25 2.47 -5.40
CA LEU A 195 5.84 2.42 -4.06
C LEU A 195 6.01 0.97 -3.60
N HIS A 196 7.23 0.64 -3.17
CA HIS A 196 7.53 -0.61 -2.47
C HIS A 196 8.20 -0.32 -1.13
N LEU A 197 7.52 -0.67 -0.03
CA LEU A 197 7.99 -0.50 1.35
C LEU A 197 8.24 -1.85 2.01
N HIS A 198 9.47 -2.07 2.46
CA HIS A 198 9.83 -3.06 3.46
C HIS A 198 10.31 -2.34 4.71
N PRO A 199 9.39 -1.88 5.58
CA PRO A 199 9.78 -1.14 6.77
C PRO A 199 10.41 -2.06 7.81
N ASN A 200 11.38 -1.53 8.54
CA ASN A 200 11.89 -2.11 9.77
C ASN A 200 11.93 -1.02 10.86
N THR A 201 10.86 -0.91 11.63
CA THR A 201 10.55 0.21 12.54
C THR A 201 10.25 -0.31 13.97
N PHE A 202 10.25 0.54 14.99
CA PHE A 202 9.98 0.17 16.40
C PHE A 202 8.67 0.78 16.93
N ASP A 203 8.28 0.41 18.16
CA ASP A 203 7.14 1.03 18.87
C ASP A 203 7.17 2.55 18.75
N GLY A 204 6.05 3.11 18.27
CA GLY A 204 5.87 4.56 18.14
C GLY A 204 6.31 5.15 16.80
N ASP A 205 6.94 4.37 15.92
CA ASP A 205 7.14 4.77 14.53
C ASP A 205 5.83 4.71 13.75
N GLU A 206 5.70 5.63 12.79
CA GLU A 206 4.53 5.77 11.93
C GLU A 206 4.93 5.62 10.47
N ILE A 207 4.17 4.80 9.74
CA ILE A 207 4.17 4.80 8.27
C ILE A 207 2.89 5.48 7.84
N ARG A 208 3.01 6.67 7.24
CA ARG A 208 1.87 7.46 6.78
C ARG A 208 1.95 7.70 5.28
N ILE A 209 0.92 7.27 4.58
CA ILE A 209 0.71 7.47 3.14
C ILE A 209 -0.60 8.23 2.99
N ASP A 210 -0.51 9.55 2.83
CA ASP A 210 -1.67 10.45 2.92
C ASP A 210 -1.80 11.37 1.71
N ARG A 211 -3.00 11.50 1.13
CA ARG A 211 -3.31 12.41 0.01
C ARG A 211 -2.47 12.19 -1.26
N ASN A 212 -1.99 10.97 -1.52
CA ASN A 212 -1.23 10.69 -2.74
C ASN A 212 -2.13 10.28 -3.91
N VAL A 213 -1.69 10.57 -5.13
CA VAL A 213 -2.37 10.17 -6.36
C VAL A 213 -1.52 9.15 -7.10
N PHE A 214 -2.07 7.96 -7.30
CA PHE A 214 -1.52 6.88 -8.11
C PHE A 214 -2.35 6.78 -9.39
N LYS A 215 -1.75 7.08 -10.54
CA LYS A 215 -2.50 7.19 -11.79
C LYS A 215 -1.80 6.53 -12.96
N ASP A 216 -2.55 5.77 -13.75
CA ASP A 216 -2.11 5.13 -14.99
C ASP A 216 -0.89 4.21 -14.78
N ILE A 217 -0.85 3.48 -13.66
CA ILE A 217 0.20 2.50 -13.34
C ILE A 217 -0.23 1.14 -13.89
N ALA A 218 0.25 0.83 -15.10
CA ALA A 218 -0.22 -0.30 -15.90
C ALA A 218 0.57 -1.60 -15.73
N THR A 219 1.25 -1.81 -14.60
CA THR A 219 2.11 -2.99 -14.38
C THR A 219 1.35 -4.17 -13.80
N SER A 220 1.84 -5.40 -13.98
CA SER A 220 1.27 -6.57 -13.31
C SER A 220 1.44 -6.57 -11.79
N TYR A 221 2.17 -5.59 -11.23
CA TYR A 221 2.44 -5.45 -9.81
C TYR A 221 1.48 -4.44 -9.15
N PRO A 222 1.27 -4.51 -7.83
CA PRO A 222 0.53 -3.49 -7.10
C PRO A 222 1.22 -2.11 -7.19
N SER A 223 0.41 -1.06 -7.35
CA SER A 223 0.89 0.34 -7.34
C SER A 223 1.55 0.67 -6.00
N LEU A 224 0.93 0.24 -4.90
CA LEU A 224 1.45 0.33 -3.53
C LEU A 224 1.65 -1.07 -2.95
N GLN A 225 2.88 -1.40 -2.56
CA GLN A 225 3.19 -2.61 -1.79
C GLN A 225 3.85 -2.28 -0.47
N ILE A 226 3.33 -2.84 0.61
CA ILE A 226 3.91 -2.75 1.95
C ILE A 226 4.05 -4.16 2.51
N GLU A 227 5.25 -4.55 2.90
CA GLU A 227 5.56 -5.86 3.48
C GLU A 227 6.41 -5.67 4.74
N ASN A 228 5.76 -5.71 5.91
CA ASN A 228 6.48 -5.67 7.19
C ASN A 228 6.82 -7.09 7.64
N ASN A 229 8.00 -7.61 7.29
CA ASN A 229 8.39 -9.00 7.57
C ASN A 229 9.12 -9.19 8.91
N TYR A 230 9.25 -8.16 9.73
CA TYR A 230 10.18 -8.15 10.86
C TYR A 230 9.48 -8.20 12.21
N LYS A 231 10.05 -8.98 13.14
CA LYS A 231 9.55 -9.16 14.51
C LYS A 231 9.61 -7.83 15.26
N GLN A 232 8.49 -7.12 15.26
CA GLN A 232 8.38 -5.80 15.87
C GLN A 232 7.32 -5.79 16.97
N SER A 233 7.49 -4.83 17.86
CA SER A 233 6.42 -4.31 18.70
C SER A 233 5.46 -3.43 17.86
N GLU A 234 4.46 -2.79 18.45
CA GLU A 234 3.29 -2.26 17.74
C GLU A 234 3.65 -1.24 16.65
N LEU A 235 3.27 -1.54 15.39
CA LEU A 235 3.46 -0.65 14.23
C LEU A 235 2.12 -0.16 13.69
N ASN A 236 2.00 1.14 13.43
CA ASN A 236 0.84 1.71 12.77
C ASN A 236 1.16 2.12 11.32
N ILE A 237 0.39 1.56 10.39
CA ILE A 237 0.44 1.89 8.97
C ILE A 237 -0.86 2.59 8.60
N THR A 238 -0.78 3.87 8.26
CA THR A 238 -1.93 4.71 7.90
C THR A 238 -1.90 5.02 6.41
N ILE A 239 -2.91 4.59 5.68
CA ILE A 239 -3.08 4.79 4.24
C ILE A 239 -4.39 5.55 4.04
N THR A 240 -4.33 6.87 3.90
CA THR A 240 -5.51 7.73 3.94
C THR A 240 -5.60 8.74 2.81
N ASN A 241 -6.83 9.07 2.39
CA ASN A 241 -7.10 10.11 1.39
C ASN A 241 -6.37 9.91 0.04
N ASN A 242 -5.93 8.69 -0.28
CA ASN A 242 -5.21 8.44 -1.53
C ASN A 242 -6.17 8.14 -2.67
N VAL A 243 -5.77 8.48 -3.89
CA VAL A 243 -6.54 8.23 -5.11
C VAL A 243 -5.76 7.30 -6.01
N PHE A 244 -6.35 6.14 -6.34
CA PHE A 244 -5.81 5.18 -7.30
C PHE A 244 -6.73 5.12 -8.52
N THR A 245 -6.23 5.54 -9.69
CA THR A 245 -7.04 5.62 -10.91
C THR A 245 -6.32 5.01 -12.11
N ASN A 246 -7.03 4.16 -12.85
CA ASN A 246 -6.50 3.42 -14.02
C ASN A 246 -5.21 2.62 -13.73
N CYS A 247 -5.03 2.18 -12.49
CA CYS A 247 -4.01 1.24 -12.09
C CYS A 247 -4.42 -0.18 -12.48
N PHE A 248 -3.45 -1.05 -12.72
CA PHE A 248 -3.72 -2.48 -12.83
C PHE A 248 -4.10 -3.04 -11.44
N LYS A 249 -3.12 -3.33 -10.59
CA LYS A 249 -3.36 -3.62 -9.16
C LYS A 249 -3.05 -2.39 -8.31
N SER A 250 -3.90 -2.05 -7.35
CA SER A 250 -3.68 -0.85 -6.54
C SER A 250 -2.84 -1.12 -5.31
N MET A 251 -3.16 -2.16 -4.54
CA MET A 251 -2.55 -2.31 -3.22
C MET A 251 -2.31 -3.76 -2.80
N LEU A 252 -1.16 -4.00 -2.18
CA LEU A 252 -0.85 -5.19 -1.39
C LEU A 252 -0.28 -4.74 -0.04
N VAL A 253 -0.91 -5.16 1.05
CA VAL A 253 -0.41 -4.94 2.41
C VAL A 253 -0.27 -6.28 3.11
N ARG A 254 0.97 -6.69 3.39
CA ARG A 254 1.29 -7.84 4.22
C ARG A 254 1.83 -7.36 5.56
N ALA A 255 1.05 -7.61 6.60
CA ALA A 255 1.33 -7.17 7.96
C ALA A 255 1.67 -8.38 8.84
N TYR A 256 2.87 -8.40 9.40
CA TYR A 256 3.31 -9.40 10.36
C TYR A 256 3.34 -8.78 11.76
N HIS A 257 3.36 -9.63 12.81
CA HIS A 257 3.56 -9.19 14.20
C HIS A 257 2.51 -8.17 14.68
N ASN A 258 2.74 -7.29 15.66
CA ASN A 258 1.66 -6.44 16.17
C ASN A 258 1.41 -5.20 15.28
N THR A 259 1.14 -5.39 13.98
CA THR A 259 0.93 -4.29 13.03
C THR A 259 -0.55 -3.95 12.89
N ASN A 260 -0.93 -2.70 13.16
CA ASN A 260 -2.23 -2.14 12.81
C ASN A 260 -2.15 -1.42 11.46
N VAL A 261 -3.18 -1.61 10.64
CA VAL A 261 -3.28 -0.95 9.34
C VAL A 261 -4.61 -0.22 9.24
N PHE A 262 -4.56 1.07 8.95
CA PHE A 262 -5.70 1.96 8.76
C PHE A 262 -5.80 2.33 7.29
N LEU A 263 -6.75 1.74 6.58
CA LEU A 263 -7.08 2.04 5.20
C LEU A 263 -8.36 2.88 5.17
N GLU A 264 -8.23 4.20 5.15
CA GLU A 264 -9.39 5.10 5.29
C GLU A 264 -9.50 6.20 4.23
N ASP A 265 -10.72 6.54 3.83
CA ASP A 265 -10.98 7.69 2.94
C ASP A 265 -10.26 7.61 1.57
N ASN A 266 -9.90 6.40 1.10
CA ASN A 266 -9.24 6.24 -0.19
C ASN A 266 -10.24 6.08 -1.33
N THR A 267 -9.90 6.61 -2.50
CA THR A 267 -10.68 6.44 -3.73
C THR A 267 -9.97 5.51 -4.70
N MET A 268 -10.68 4.49 -5.16
CA MET A 268 -10.23 3.44 -6.06
C MET A 268 -11.14 3.45 -7.29
N LYS A 269 -10.65 3.89 -8.45
CA LYS A 269 -11.50 4.11 -9.64
C LYS A 269 -10.90 3.53 -10.92
N ASN A 270 -11.73 2.86 -11.73
CA ASN A 270 -11.37 2.38 -13.08
C ASN A 270 -10.13 1.47 -13.11
N ASN A 271 -9.88 0.73 -12.03
CA ASN A 271 -8.69 -0.11 -11.95
C ASN A 271 -8.96 -1.55 -12.44
N ARG A 272 -7.92 -2.26 -12.87
CA ARG A 272 -8.03 -3.57 -13.54
C ARG A 272 -7.04 -4.60 -12.99
N ALA A 273 -7.49 -5.70 -12.42
CA ALA A 273 -6.57 -6.78 -12.04
C ALA A 273 -7.12 -8.13 -12.49
N ASP A 274 -6.22 -9.05 -12.81
CA ASP A 274 -6.59 -10.44 -13.14
C ASP A 274 -7.22 -11.15 -11.92
N SER A 275 -6.76 -10.80 -10.72
CA SER A 275 -7.37 -11.19 -9.44
C SER A 275 -6.83 -10.32 -8.29
N ARG A 276 -7.59 -10.21 -7.19
CA ARG A 276 -7.17 -9.57 -5.92
C ARG A 276 -6.69 -8.13 -6.09
N TYR A 277 -7.63 -7.22 -6.25
CA TYR A 277 -7.32 -5.82 -6.51
C TYR A 277 -6.66 -5.10 -5.31
N ILE A 278 -7.24 -5.23 -4.11
CA ILE A 278 -6.58 -4.97 -2.83
C ILE A 278 -6.37 -6.31 -2.13
N ASP A 279 -5.15 -6.56 -1.69
CA ASP A 279 -4.76 -7.79 -1.01
C ASP A 279 -4.20 -7.44 0.37
N VAL A 280 -4.89 -7.90 1.40
CA VAL A 280 -4.65 -7.59 2.81
C VAL A 280 -4.42 -8.89 3.55
N GLN A 281 -3.24 -9.05 4.16
CA GLN A 281 -2.85 -10.31 4.80
C GLN A 281 -2.30 -10.04 6.20
N LEU A 282 -2.89 -10.66 7.22
CA LEU A 282 -2.24 -10.86 8.53
C LEU A 282 -1.63 -12.24 8.54
N THR A 283 -0.34 -12.34 8.80
CA THR A 283 0.32 -13.64 8.89
C THR A 283 0.11 -14.28 10.26
N SER A 284 0.38 -15.58 10.38
CA SER A 284 0.17 -16.33 11.64
C SER A 284 0.99 -15.80 12.83
N SER A 285 2.03 -14.99 12.57
CA SER A 285 2.83 -14.34 13.61
C SER A 285 2.21 -13.04 14.14
N ASN A 286 1.10 -12.59 13.56
CA ASN A 286 0.37 -11.39 13.97
C ASN A 286 -0.76 -11.77 14.94
N THR A 287 -0.54 -11.57 16.24
CA THR A 287 -1.52 -11.95 17.27
C THR A 287 -2.44 -10.82 17.69
N ASN A 288 -2.00 -9.56 17.59
CA ASN A 288 -2.75 -8.40 18.10
C ASN A 288 -3.09 -7.35 17.05
N GLY A 289 -2.41 -7.35 15.90
CA GLY A 289 -2.58 -6.34 14.86
C GLY A 289 -3.94 -6.41 14.19
N LYS A 290 -4.50 -5.25 13.85
CA LYS A 290 -5.85 -5.10 13.28
C LYS A 290 -5.84 -4.36 11.95
N PHE A 291 -6.73 -4.76 11.05
CA PHE A 291 -7.04 -4.00 9.84
C PHE A 291 -8.31 -3.18 10.04
N HIS A 292 -8.22 -1.87 9.80
CA HIS A 292 -9.33 -0.93 9.81
C HIS A 292 -9.57 -0.46 8.37
N ILE A 293 -10.76 -0.71 7.83
CA ILE A 293 -11.12 -0.39 6.44
C ILE A 293 -12.38 0.46 6.43
N PHE A 294 -12.22 1.79 6.38
CA PHE A 294 -13.33 2.72 6.56
C PHE A 294 -13.43 3.77 5.46
N ARG A 295 -14.67 4.14 5.07
CA ARG A 295 -14.89 5.31 4.21
C ARG A 295 -14.16 5.27 2.87
N ASN A 296 -13.81 4.08 2.37
CA ASN A 296 -13.18 3.94 1.07
C ASN A 296 -14.26 3.87 -0.02
N LYS A 297 -13.96 4.46 -1.18
CA LYS A 297 -14.81 4.43 -2.36
C LYS A 297 -14.18 3.59 -3.46
N PHE A 298 -14.90 2.57 -3.90
CA PHE A 298 -14.53 1.68 -4.99
C PHE A 298 -15.51 1.86 -6.15
N THR A 299 -15.01 2.14 -7.35
CA THR A 299 -15.86 2.43 -8.50
C THR A 299 -15.29 1.84 -9.77
N ASN A 300 -16.11 1.07 -10.51
CA ASN A 300 -15.78 0.50 -11.81
C ASN A 300 -14.45 -0.29 -11.79
N ILE A 301 -14.34 -1.22 -10.84
CA ILE A 301 -13.17 -2.10 -10.72
C ILE A 301 -13.44 -3.34 -11.58
N ALA A 302 -12.50 -3.67 -12.47
CA ALA A 302 -12.67 -4.80 -13.39
C ALA A 302 -12.43 -6.17 -12.73
N ALA A 303 -11.69 -6.19 -11.62
CA ALA A 303 -11.32 -7.41 -10.90
C ALA A 303 -12.52 -8.02 -10.15
N SER A 304 -12.39 -9.29 -9.75
CA SER A 304 -13.28 -9.96 -8.79
C SER A 304 -12.45 -10.99 -8.01
N PRO A 305 -12.33 -10.88 -6.67
CA PRO A 305 -12.84 -9.82 -5.80
C PRO A 305 -12.11 -8.48 -5.94
N TRP A 306 -12.74 -7.43 -5.43
CA TRP A 306 -12.11 -6.10 -5.29
C TRP A 306 -11.20 -6.05 -4.06
N LEU A 307 -11.64 -6.64 -2.95
CA LEU A 307 -10.92 -6.70 -1.68
C LEU A 307 -10.76 -8.16 -1.26
N TRP A 308 -9.52 -8.58 -1.08
CA TRP A 308 -9.13 -9.89 -0.61
C TRP A 308 -8.49 -9.74 0.78
N ILE A 309 -9.11 -10.35 1.79
CA ILE A 309 -8.67 -10.28 3.18
C ILE A 309 -8.32 -11.69 3.65
N ASP A 310 -7.04 -11.94 3.90
CA ASP A 310 -6.51 -13.18 4.46
C ASP A 310 -6.34 -13.07 5.99
N THR A 311 -7.40 -12.67 6.70
CA THR A 311 -7.40 -12.56 8.18
C THR A 311 -8.81 -12.41 8.76
N GLY A 312 -8.97 -12.82 10.01
CA GLY A 312 -10.17 -12.59 10.80
C GLY A 312 -10.16 -11.34 11.67
N ASN A 313 -9.01 -10.69 11.87
CA ASN A 313 -8.87 -9.55 12.77
C ASN A 313 -8.96 -8.23 12.01
N PHE A 314 -10.14 -7.93 11.49
CA PHE A 314 -10.41 -6.67 10.80
C PHE A 314 -11.77 -6.09 11.16
N ILE A 315 -11.88 -4.77 10.99
CA ILE A 315 -13.13 -4.03 11.11
C ILE A 315 -13.30 -3.24 9.83
N MET A 316 -14.49 -3.34 9.24
CA MET A 316 -14.81 -2.68 7.98
C MET A 316 -16.20 -2.06 8.07
N ALA A 317 -16.32 -0.76 7.77
CA ALA A 317 -17.61 -0.07 7.69
C ALA A 317 -17.54 1.21 6.86
N ASN A 318 -18.68 1.75 6.47
CA ASN A 318 -18.81 3.02 5.73
C ASN A 318 -18.10 3.02 4.38
N ASN A 319 -17.91 1.86 3.73
CA ASN A 319 -17.30 1.81 2.40
C ASN A 319 -18.39 1.85 1.31
N SER A 320 -18.05 2.36 0.13
CA SER A 320 -18.94 2.38 -1.04
C SER A 320 -18.37 1.56 -2.18
N PHE A 321 -19.16 0.62 -2.70
CA PHE A 321 -18.85 -0.23 -3.84
C PHE A 321 -19.83 0.06 -5.00
N GLU A 322 -19.32 0.61 -6.10
CA GLU A 322 -20.16 1.17 -7.17
C GLU A 322 -19.76 0.66 -8.56
N GLN A 323 -20.75 0.56 -9.47
CA GLN A 323 -20.54 0.27 -10.89
C GLN A 323 -19.87 -1.09 -11.16
N PHE A 324 -20.46 -2.16 -10.64
CA PHE A 324 -20.07 -3.53 -11.00
C PHE A 324 -20.32 -3.78 -12.50
N LYS A 325 -19.40 -4.49 -13.15
CA LYS A 325 -19.47 -4.82 -14.58
C LYS A 325 -20.37 -6.01 -14.87
N SER A 326 -20.59 -6.88 -13.90
CA SER A 326 -21.52 -8.00 -14.00
C SER A 326 -22.17 -8.33 -12.67
N VAL A 327 -23.27 -9.10 -12.73
CA VAL A 327 -23.97 -9.62 -11.56
C VAL A 327 -23.14 -10.64 -10.78
N ASP A 328 -22.22 -11.34 -11.45
CA ASP A 328 -21.35 -12.36 -10.84
C ASP A 328 -20.11 -11.78 -10.14
N GLN A 329 -19.82 -10.49 -10.33
CA GLN A 329 -18.72 -9.84 -9.63
C GLN A 329 -19.04 -9.67 -8.15
N CYS A 330 -18.10 -10.07 -7.30
CA CYS A 330 -18.15 -9.85 -5.87
C CYS A 330 -17.08 -8.81 -5.46
N ALA A 331 -17.38 -8.06 -4.42
CA ALA A 331 -16.50 -7.03 -3.88
C ALA A 331 -15.53 -7.59 -2.84
N LEU A 332 -16.03 -8.42 -1.91
CA LEU A 332 -15.28 -8.85 -0.73
C LEU A 332 -15.08 -10.36 -0.70
N TYR A 333 -13.82 -10.77 -0.53
CA TYR A 333 -13.43 -12.15 -0.26
C TYR A 333 -12.67 -12.21 1.07
N VAL A 334 -13.11 -13.07 1.99
CA VAL A 334 -12.50 -13.22 3.32
C VAL A 334 -12.10 -14.68 3.51
N SER A 335 -10.79 -14.92 3.49
CA SER A 335 -10.19 -16.23 3.74
C SER A 335 -9.50 -16.21 5.09
N VAL A 336 -9.86 -17.18 5.94
CA VAL A 336 -9.34 -17.28 7.30
C VAL A 336 -8.83 -18.68 7.55
N SER A 337 -7.71 -18.80 8.25
CA SER A 337 -7.09 -20.10 8.58
C SER A 337 -7.92 -20.93 9.56
N LYS A 338 -8.93 -20.35 10.20
CA LYS A 338 -9.90 -21.04 11.06
C LYS A 338 -11.28 -21.01 10.40
N THR A 339 -11.80 -22.18 10.04
CA THR A 339 -13.14 -22.32 9.48
C THR A 339 -14.19 -21.82 10.49
N ALA A 340 -15.23 -21.14 9.97
CA ALA A 340 -16.37 -20.57 10.70
C ALA A 340 -16.14 -19.37 11.63
N LEU A 341 -15.28 -18.46 11.21
CA LEU A 341 -15.37 -17.09 11.69
C LEU A 341 -16.60 -16.39 11.08
N ILE A 342 -17.41 -15.77 11.94
CA ILE A 342 -18.42 -14.80 11.52
C ILE A 342 -17.79 -13.41 11.59
N VAL A 343 -17.80 -12.69 10.47
CA VAL A 343 -17.31 -11.31 10.41
C VAL A 343 -18.45 -10.38 10.05
N ASN A 344 -18.59 -9.30 10.83
CA ASN A 344 -19.57 -8.26 10.54
C ASN A 344 -18.91 -7.07 9.83
N VAL A 345 -19.48 -6.65 8.71
CA VAL A 345 -18.99 -5.53 7.88
C VAL A 345 -20.13 -4.53 7.60
N PRO A 346 -20.70 -3.92 8.65
CA PRO A 346 -21.92 -3.13 8.54
C PRO A 346 -21.68 -1.77 7.86
N TYR A 347 -22.76 -1.06 7.63
CA TYR A 347 -22.80 0.32 7.18
C TYR A 347 -22.02 0.55 5.89
N SER A 348 -22.04 -0.36 4.92
CA SER A 348 -21.40 -0.13 3.61
C SER A 348 -22.46 -0.11 2.51
N TYR A 349 -22.25 0.67 1.45
CA TYR A 349 -23.06 0.60 0.23
C TYR A 349 -22.45 -0.41 -0.72
N TRP A 350 -23.23 -1.41 -1.15
CA TRP A 350 -22.75 -2.54 -1.95
C TRP A 350 -23.18 -2.47 -3.42
N GLY A 351 -23.63 -1.31 -3.88
CA GLY A 351 -24.02 -1.11 -5.28
C GLY A 351 -25.44 -1.56 -5.61
N SER A 352 -26.23 -1.99 -4.62
CA SER A 352 -27.65 -2.35 -4.75
C SER A 352 -28.37 -2.06 -3.42
N SER A 353 -29.67 -1.78 -3.51
CA SER A 353 -30.57 -1.69 -2.35
C SER A 353 -31.25 -3.04 -2.04
N ASP A 354 -31.14 -4.02 -2.95
CA ASP A 354 -31.71 -5.35 -2.77
C ASP A 354 -30.81 -6.23 -1.86
N PRO A 355 -31.31 -6.74 -0.72
CA PRO A 355 -30.52 -7.60 0.17
C PRO A 355 -29.95 -8.85 -0.51
N GLY A 356 -30.67 -9.40 -1.51
CA GLY A 356 -30.23 -10.58 -2.27
C GLY A 356 -28.97 -10.31 -3.09
N ASP A 357 -28.96 -9.20 -3.83
CA ASP A 357 -27.79 -8.72 -4.57
C ASP A 357 -26.63 -8.38 -3.64
N VAL A 358 -26.90 -7.66 -2.53
CA VAL A 358 -25.88 -7.26 -1.56
C VAL A 358 -25.18 -8.48 -0.96
N LYS A 359 -25.92 -9.54 -0.62
CA LYS A 359 -25.34 -10.80 -0.13
C LYS A 359 -24.44 -11.48 -1.17
N HIS A 360 -24.74 -11.36 -2.46
CA HIS A 360 -23.89 -11.87 -3.54
C HIS A 360 -22.60 -11.05 -3.75
N ARG A 361 -22.52 -9.81 -3.23
CA ARG A 361 -21.28 -9.02 -3.29
C ARG A 361 -20.20 -9.51 -2.34
N VAL A 362 -20.50 -10.45 -1.45
CA VAL A 362 -19.49 -11.22 -0.72
C VAL A 362 -19.24 -12.54 -1.44
N CYS A 363 -18.01 -12.76 -1.87
CA CYS A 363 -17.62 -13.95 -2.63
C CYS A 363 -17.80 -15.23 -1.82
N GLY A 364 -18.43 -16.25 -2.42
CA GLY A 364 -18.57 -17.57 -1.81
C GLY A 364 -19.38 -17.61 -0.51
N ASN A 365 -20.01 -16.51 -0.11
CA ASN A 365 -20.76 -16.42 1.13
C ASN A 365 -21.90 -17.46 1.14
N ASN A 366 -21.86 -18.37 2.11
CA ASN A 366 -22.76 -19.53 2.24
C ASN A 366 -22.66 -20.61 1.15
N ARG A 367 -21.61 -20.58 0.31
CA ARG A 367 -21.35 -21.60 -0.72
C ARG A 367 -20.01 -22.31 -0.54
N ASP A 368 -19.04 -21.66 0.10
CA ASP A 368 -17.74 -22.26 0.41
C ASP A 368 -17.56 -22.37 1.93
N MET A 369 -17.33 -23.58 2.43
CA MET A 369 -17.11 -23.83 3.86
C MET A 369 -15.71 -23.41 4.34
N ASN A 370 -14.80 -23.11 3.42
CA ASN A 370 -13.43 -22.68 3.74
C ASN A 370 -13.30 -21.16 3.91
N LEU A 371 -14.37 -20.40 3.63
CA LEU A 371 -14.38 -18.95 3.76
C LEU A 371 -15.04 -18.51 5.06
N ALA A 372 -14.75 -17.28 5.50
CA ALA A 372 -15.48 -16.68 6.60
C ALA A 372 -16.94 -16.44 6.21
N HIS A 373 -17.85 -16.59 7.17
CA HIS A 373 -19.22 -16.12 6.99
C HIS A 373 -19.25 -14.62 7.23
N VAL A 374 -19.78 -13.85 6.27
CA VAL A 374 -19.77 -12.39 6.37
C VAL A 374 -21.20 -11.87 6.45
N THR A 375 -21.50 -11.13 7.52
CA THR A 375 -22.75 -10.39 7.67
C THR A 375 -22.55 -8.94 7.25
N VAL A 376 -23.46 -8.45 6.40
CA VAL A 376 -23.35 -7.13 5.77
C VAL A 376 -24.38 -6.13 6.30
N SER A 377 -25.37 -6.59 7.08
CA SER A 377 -26.45 -5.77 7.62
C SER A 377 -26.08 -5.15 8.99
N PRO A 378 -26.51 -3.90 9.28
CA PRO A 378 -27.23 -3.01 8.37
C PRO A 378 -26.33 -2.51 7.24
N PHE A 379 -26.88 -2.21 6.07
CA PHE A 379 -26.14 -1.67 4.92
C PHE A 379 -26.83 -0.44 4.33
N TYR A 380 -26.08 0.43 3.64
CA TYR A 380 -26.69 1.59 2.99
C TYR A 380 -27.37 1.18 1.69
N THR A 381 -28.57 1.70 1.42
CA THR A 381 -29.33 1.46 0.16
C THR A 381 -28.94 2.45 -0.94
N ASP A 382 -28.27 3.54 -0.58
CA ASP A 382 -27.90 4.61 -1.48
C ASP A 382 -26.40 4.96 -1.42
N ARG A 383 -25.87 5.46 -2.54
CA ARG A 383 -24.45 5.77 -2.71
C ARG A 383 -23.95 6.95 -1.85
N ASN A 384 -24.85 7.78 -1.32
CA ASN A 384 -24.50 8.92 -0.47
C ASN A 384 -24.48 8.53 1.01
N LEU A 385 -24.77 7.26 1.34
CA LEU A 385 -24.72 6.71 2.69
C LEU A 385 -25.73 7.39 3.64
N THR A 386 -26.96 7.57 3.17
CA THR A 386 -28.02 8.31 3.89
C THR A 386 -29.15 7.44 4.41
N GLU A 387 -29.50 6.37 3.70
CA GLU A 387 -30.59 5.45 4.05
C GLU A 387 -30.03 4.05 4.35
N LEU A 388 -30.47 3.46 5.46
CA LEU A 388 -30.06 2.14 5.91
C LEU A 388 -31.16 1.11 5.67
N ASN A 389 -30.75 -0.07 5.22
CA ASN A 389 -31.55 -1.28 5.29
C ASN A 389 -31.02 -2.14 6.45
N GLU A 390 -31.89 -2.40 7.41
CA GLU A 390 -31.62 -3.28 8.56
C GLU A 390 -31.99 -4.74 8.29
N ASP A 391 -32.63 -5.03 7.15
CA ASP A 391 -32.95 -6.38 6.74
C ASP A 391 -31.66 -7.19 6.62
N LYS A 392 -31.57 -8.24 7.41
CA LYS A 392 -30.47 -9.22 7.34
C LYS A 392 -30.64 -10.14 6.13
N GLY A 393 -31.79 -10.07 5.47
CA GLY A 393 -32.28 -11.04 4.52
C GLY A 393 -32.64 -12.35 5.22
N VAL A 394 -33.05 -13.33 4.42
CA VAL A 394 -33.27 -14.69 4.91
C VAL A 394 -31.91 -15.36 5.10
N ASP A 395 -31.47 -15.43 6.36
CA ASP A 395 -30.20 -16.06 6.73
C ASP A 395 -30.23 -17.56 6.55
N PHE A 396 -31.29 -18.22 7.00
CA PHE A 396 -31.62 -19.61 6.71
C PHE A 396 -32.86 -19.68 5.84
N TYR A 397 -32.73 -20.22 4.63
CA TYR A 397 -33.87 -20.35 3.73
C TYR A 397 -34.43 -21.77 3.83
N PHE A 398 -35.76 -21.84 3.93
CA PHE A 398 -36.53 -23.06 3.90
C PHE A 398 -37.65 -22.85 2.88
N SER A 399 -37.54 -23.48 1.70
CA SER A 399 -38.53 -23.32 0.63
C SER A 399 -39.36 -24.59 0.51
N ASP A 400 -40.52 -24.60 1.14
CA ASP A 400 -41.49 -25.71 1.10
C ASP A 400 -41.86 -26.11 -0.33
N ALA A 401 -41.97 -25.13 -1.23
CA ALA A 401 -42.36 -25.33 -2.63
C ALA A 401 -41.27 -26.01 -3.49
N THR A 402 -39.99 -25.88 -3.12
CA THR A 402 -38.87 -26.39 -3.92
C THR A 402 -38.05 -27.46 -3.20
N GLY A 403 -38.36 -27.75 -1.94
CA GLY A 403 -37.56 -28.58 -1.05
C GLY A 403 -36.16 -28.03 -0.78
N ALA A 404 -35.88 -26.79 -1.20
CA ALA A 404 -34.53 -26.25 -1.13
C ALA A 404 -34.28 -25.67 0.28
N ILE A 405 -33.13 -26.01 0.87
CA ILE A 405 -32.73 -25.55 2.21
C ILE A 405 -31.27 -25.09 2.26
N GLY A 406 -30.93 -24.23 3.23
CA GLY A 406 -29.54 -23.86 3.52
C GLY A 406 -29.38 -22.45 4.09
N GLY A 407 -28.15 -22.08 4.43
CA GLY A 407 -27.83 -20.80 5.04
C GLY A 407 -27.51 -20.90 6.53
N MET A 408 -27.64 -19.78 7.26
CA MET A 408 -27.22 -19.65 8.65
C MET A 408 -28.41 -19.73 9.61
N LEU A 409 -28.39 -20.75 10.47
CA LEU A 409 -29.35 -20.96 11.54
C LEU A 409 -29.04 -20.02 12.70
N LEU A 410 -29.91 -19.03 12.93
CA LEU A 410 -29.84 -18.14 14.09
C LEU A 410 -30.73 -18.61 15.25
N ASN A 411 -31.76 -19.39 14.94
CA ASN A 411 -32.78 -19.89 15.85
C ASN A 411 -32.88 -21.42 15.76
N ASN A 412 -33.65 -22.03 16.64
CA ASN A 412 -33.92 -23.46 16.55
C ASN A 412 -34.87 -23.75 15.39
N GLU A 413 -34.51 -24.71 14.55
CA GLU A 413 -35.31 -25.13 13.41
C GLU A 413 -35.44 -26.65 13.38
N THR A 414 -36.56 -27.12 12.85
CA THR A 414 -36.82 -28.55 12.67
C THR A 414 -37.09 -28.86 11.21
N ILE A 415 -36.22 -29.66 10.59
CA ILE A 415 -36.48 -30.24 9.27
C ILE A 415 -37.38 -31.45 9.47
N ARG A 416 -38.64 -31.31 9.07
CA ARG A 416 -39.65 -32.35 9.27
C ARG A 416 -39.62 -33.41 8.18
N TYR A 417 -39.94 -34.63 8.57
CA TYR A 417 -40.13 -35.72 7.63
C TYR A 417 -41.35 -35.47 6.76
N VAL A 418 -41.16 -35.55 5.44
CA VAL A 418 -42.24 -35.54 4.45
C VAL A 418 -42.07 -36.78 3.58
N PHE A 419 -43.13 -37.58 3.48
CA PHE A 419 -43.11 -38.85 2.75
C PHE A 419 -42.69 -38.62 1.29
N ASN A 420 -41.72 -39.41 0.83
CA ASN A 420 -41.16 -39.34 -0.52
C ASN A 420 -40.58 -37.97 -0.92
N HIS A 421 -40.17 -37.15 0.06
CA HIS A 421 -39.53 -35.86 -0.19
C HIS A 421 -38.02 -35.91 0.08
N THR A 422 -37.25 -35.18 -0.71
CA THR A 422 -35.81 -34.97 -0.50
C THR A 422 -35.56 -33.46 -0.44
N TYR A 423 -34.98 -33.00 0.65
CA TYR A 423 -34.57 -31.61 0.75
C TYR A 423 -33.24 -31.41 0.02
N HIS A 424 -33.19 -30.44 -0.89
CA HIS A 424 -32.01 -30.10 -1.66
C HIS A 424 -31.25 -28.98 -0.96
N VAL A 425 -30.10 -29.31 -0.38
CA VAL A 425 -29.22 -28.36 0.29
C VAL A 425 -28.44 -27.57 -0.76
N ARG A 426 -28.89 -26.34 -1.07
CA ARG A 426 -28.26 -25.49 -2.11
C ARG A 426 -27.32 -24.42 -1.56
N ARG A 427 -27.26 -24.30 -0.24
CA ARG A 427 -26.29 -23.46 0.49
C ARG A 427 -25.80 -24.22 1.71
N ASN A 428 -24.59 -23.95 2.16
CA ASN A 428 -24.06 -24.54 3.38
C ASN A 428 -25.02 -24.25 4.54
N ILE A 429 -25.25 -25.25 5.39
CA ILE A 429 -26.03 -25.10 6.61
C ILE A 429 -25.08 -24.76 7.74
N PHE A 430 -25.13 -23.54 8.27
CA PHE A 430 -24.33 -23.11 9.43
C PHE A 430 -25.19 -23.09 10.67
N ILE A 431 -24.90 -23.96 11.64
CA ILE A 431 -25.61 -24.02 12.92
C ILE A 431 -24.77 -23.29 13.95
N LEU A 432 -25.18 -22.07 14.32
CA LEU A 432 -24.46 -21.25 15.28
C LEU A 432 -24.60 -21.78 16.71
N SER A 433 -23.70 -21.35 17.62
CA SER A 433 -23.63 -21.84 19.00
C SER A 433 -24.94 -21.76 19.79
N ASN A 434 -25.83 -20.84 19.42
CA ASN A 434 -27.12 -20.59 20.06
C ASN A 434 -28.31 -21.24 19.32
N ALA A 435 -28.06 -21.97 18.24
CA ALA A 435 -29.07 -22.56 17.37
C ALA A 435 -29.03 -24.09 17.45
N THR A 436 -30.19 -24.72 17.29
CA THR A 436 -30.34 -26.18 17.23
C THR A 436 -31.03 -26.57 15.92
N LEU A 437 -30.41 -27.44 15.13
CA LEU A 437 -31.08 -28.02 13.95
C LEU A 437 -31.57 -29.43 14.29
N THR A 438 -32.87 -29.58 14.47
CA THR A 438 -33.48 -30.91 14.63
C THR A 438 -33.80 -31.48 13.25
N VAL A 439 -33.27 -32.66 12.93
CA VAL A 439 -33.62 -33.39 11.71
C VAL A 439 -34.44 -34.62 12.09
N GLU A 440 -35.71 -34.66 11.69
CA GLU A 440 -36.58 -35.79 12.03
C GLU A 440 -36.11 -37.10 11.37
N SER A 441 -36.40 -38.21 12.04
CA SER A 441 -36.07 -39.54 11.50
C SER A 441 -36.74 -39.76 10.15
N GLY A 442 -35.98 -40.26 9.18
CA GLY A 442 -36.44 -40.52 7.81
C GLY A 442 -36.28 -39.36 6.82
N VAL A 443 -35.84 -38.17 7.27
CA VAL A 443 -35.52 -37.04 6.38
C VAL A 443 -34.36 -37.40 5.43
N LYS A 444 -34.50 -37.04 4.15
CA LYS A 444 -33.45 -37.18 3.13
C LYS A 444 -32.91 -35.80 2.75
N LEU A 445 -31.60 -35.61 2.91
CA LEU A 445 -30.89 -34.40 2.48
C LEU A 445 -30.00 -34.73 1.27
N SER A 446 -30.08 -33.92 0.22
CA SER A 446 -29.23 -34.03 -0.97
C SER A 446 -28.35 -32.79 -1.08
N PHE A 447 -27.03 -32.99 -1.04
CA PHE A 447 -26.04 -31.91 -1.08
C PHE A 447 -25.50 -31.74 -2.50
N GLY A 448 -25.41 -30.48 -2.94
CA GLY A 448 -24.63 -30.15 -4.13
C GLY A 448 -23.12 -30.28 -3.89
N GLN A 449 -22.33 -30.22 -4.96
CA GLN A 449 -20.87 -30.25 -4.87
C GLN A 449 -20.34 -29.08 -4.02
N GLY A 450 -19.47 -29.38 -3.05
CA GLY A 450 -18.87 -28.38 -2.17
C GLY A 450 -19.79 -27.85 -1.06
N ILE A 451 -21.02 -28.37 -0.96
CA ILE A 451 -22.00 -27.95 0.04
C ILE A 451 -22.01 -28.94 1.21
N GLY A 452 -22.08 -28.43 2.44
CA GLY A 452 -22.15 -29.25 3.64
C GLY A 452 -22.88 -28.61 4.80
N ILE A 453 -22.75 -29.25 5.96
CA ILE A 453 -23.25 -28.75 7.26
C ILE A 453 -22.04 -28.40 8.11
N TYR A 454 -22.07 -27.21 8.70
CA TYR A 454 -21.10 -26.76 9.69
C TYR A 454 -21.80 -26.54 11.04
N ILE A 455 -21.25 -27.13 12.10
CA ILE A 455 -21.90 -27.21 13.41
C ILE A 455 -21.02 -26.53 14.47
N ILE A 456 -21.52 -25.43 15.04
CA ILE A 456 -21.03 -24.82 16.28
C ILE A 456 -22.05 -25.04 17.41
N GLY A 457 -23.35 -25.02 17.08
CA GLY A 457 -24.47 -25.25 17.99
C GLY A 457 -24.79 -26.72 18.20
N LYS A 458 -26.08 -27.06 18.10
CA LYS A 458 -26.62 -28.38 18.42
C LYS A 458 -27.36 -29.04 17.26
#